data_AF-A0AAV3HWL9-F1
#
_entry.id   AF-A0AAV3HWL9-F1
#
_cell.length_a   1.000
_cell.length_b   1.000
_cell.length_c   1.000
_cell.angle_alpha   90.00
_cell.angle_beta   90.00
_cell.angle_gamma   90.00
#
_symmetry.space_group_name_H-M   'P 1'
#
loop_
_entity.id
_entity.type
_entity.pdbx_description
1 polymer ?
#
loop_
_entity_poly.entity_id
_entity_poly.type
_entity_poly.pdbx_seq_one_letter_code
_entity_poly.pdbx_strand_id
1 'polypeptide(L)'
;MLRIGQVEATATQDGKYTDGSVAGGIAATRLRAAAFNAMQEELAHIVESAGLALDINDMTQVLKAIQKLTLSRINPFADIKSDGAAAISTALANLDLGEAAKRDVGTGENQIPDMNAWSHSGPATGRWRKSPDGLIEQWGSAGISDAYGNAAVTFPIAFSSEPDFVLFGPRNVTAPTRMTSIVLDESQLRNTGFTCRCFDHLDGSTTPSTSNFYWYCRGY
;
A
#
# COMPACT_ATOMS: atom_id res chain seq x y z
N MET A 1 -4.94 -16.45 -45.62
CA MET A 1 -5.23 -17.78 -46.20
C MET A 1 -5.50 -17.73 -47.70
N LEU A 2 -4.80 -18.58 -48.45
CA LEU A 2 -4.99 -18.83 -49.88
C LEU A 2 -6.36 -19.44 -50.18
N ARG A 3 -7.05 -18.96 -51.23
CA ARG A 3 -8.32 -19.55 -51.72
C ARG A 3 -8.06 -20.59 -52.80
N ILE A 4 -8.91 -21.62 -52.88
CA ILE A 4 -8.75 -22.73 -53.85
C ILE A 4 -8.79 -22.26 -55.31
N GLY A 5 -9.58 -21.23 -55.63
CA GLY A 5 -9.62 -20.66 -56.99
C GLY A 5 -8.31 -20.01 -57.47
N GLN A 6 -7.35 -19.77 -56.57
CA GLN A 6 -6.02 -19.28 -56.94
C GLN A 6 -5.10 -20.41 -57.43
N VAL A 7 -5.44 -21.68 -57.17
CA VAL A 7 -4.60 -22.85 -57.47
C VAL A 7 -5.33 -23.97 -58.22
N GLU A 8 -6.65 -23.86 -58.39
CA GLU A 8 -7.47 -24.82 -59.13
C GLU A 8 -8.54 -24.12 -59.98
N ALA A 9 -8.47 -24.32 -61.29
CA ALA A 9 -9.35 -23.67 -62.27
C ALA A 9 -10.80 -24.20 -62.24
N THR A 10 -11.03 -25.39 -61.68
CA THR A 10 -12.37 -25.97 -61.49
C THR A 10 -13.08 -25.46 -60.23
N ALA A 11 -12.51 -24.47 -59.55
CA ALA A 11 -13.21 -23.74 -58.48
C ALA A 11 -14.36 -22.89 -59.05
N THR A 12 -15.30 -22.51 -58.20
CA THR A 12 -16.36 -21.55 -58.58
C THR A 12 -15.76 -20.19 -58.96
N GLN A 13 -16.55 -19.34 -59.63
CA GLN A 13 -16.12 -17.99 -60.00
C GLN A 13 -15.70 -17.12 -58.78
N ASP A 14 -16.29 -17.38 -57.61
CA ASP A 14 -15.92 -16.73 -56.34
C ASP A 14 -14.68 -17.35 -55.66
N GLY A 15 -14.07 -18.35 -56.31
CA GLY A 15 -12.86 -19.04 -55.87
C GLY A 15 -13.07 -20.06 -54.75
N LYS A 16 -14.26 -20.70 -54.68
CA LYS A 16 -14.63 -21.70 -53.67
C LYS A 16 -14.65 -23.13 -54.25
N TYR A 17 -14.65 -24.12 -53.36
CA TYR A 17 -14.85 -25.52 -53.74
C TYR A 17 -16.27 -25.74 -54.29
N THR A 18 -16.41 -26.65 -55.25
CA THR A 18 -17.68 -27.16 -55.74
C THR A 18 -17.59 -28.67 -55.96
N ASP A 19 -18.68 -29.40 -55.67
CA ASP A 19 -18.81 -30.82 -55.99
C ASP A 19 -18.99 -31.07 -57.50
N GLY A 20 -19.06 -30.01 -58.31
CA GLY A 20 -19.39 -30.08 -59.72
C GLY A 20 -20.85 -30.45 -59.95
N SER A 21 -21.17 -30.81 -61.20
CA SER A 21 -22.48 -31.31 -61.59
C SER A 21 -22.33 -32.26 -62.78
N VAL A 22 -22.58 -33.54 -62.55
CA VAL A 22 -22.52 -34.56 -63.61
C VAL A 22 -23.55 -34.30 -64.70
N ALA A 23 -24.75 -33.84 -64.34
CA ALA A 23 -25.80 -33.49 -65.30
C ALA A 23 -25.50 -32.20 -66.08
N GLY A 24 -24.72 -31.29 -65.49
CA GLY A 24 -24.29 -30.04 -66.13
C GLY A 24 -22.93 -30.12 -66.83
N GLY A 25 -22.24 -31.27 -66.80
CA GLY A 25 -20.88 -31.40 -67.33
C GLY A 25 -19.82 -30.58 -66.58
N ILE A 26 -20.09 -30.15 -65.34
CA ILE A 26 -19.18 -29.34 -64.53
C ILE A 26 -18.35 -30.27 -63.66
N ALA A 27 -17.02 -30.23 -63.81
CA ALA A 27 -16.12 -31.01 -62.98
C ALA A 27 -16.08 -30.49 -61.53
N ALA A 28 -15.94 -31.40 -60.57
CA ALA A 28 -15.70 -31.05 -59.17
C ALA A 28 -14.34 -30.38 -58.99
N THR A 29 -14.22 -29.52 -57.98
CA THR A 29 -12.95 -28.88 -57.62
C THR A 29 -11.95 -29.91 -57.10
N ARG A 30 -10.78 -29.98 -57.73
CA ARG A 30 -9.72 -30.90 -57.30
C ARG A 30 -9.07 -30.42 -56.00
N LEU A 31 -8.81 -31.38 -55.12
CA LEU A 31 -8.08 -31.17 -53.86
C LEU A 31 -6.59 -30.94 -54.15
N ARG A 32 -6.17 -29.67 -54.24
CA ARG A 32 -4.78 -29.29 -54.51
C ARG A 32 -3.95 -29.23 -53.22
N ALA A 33 -2.77 -29.85 -53.25
CA ALA A 33 -1.80 -29.80 -52.16
C ALA A 33 -1.50 -28.36 -51.72
N ALA A 34 -1.38 -27.41 -52.64
CA ALA A 34 -1.15 -26.00 -52.32
C ALA A 34 -2.21 -25.40 -51.38
N ALA A 35 -3.49 -25.78 -51.54
CA ALA A 35 -4.55 -25.31 -50.65
C ALA A 35 -4.46 -25.96 -49.26
N PHE A 36 -4.17 -27.27 -49.18
CA PHE A 36 -4.00 -27.97 -47.91
C PHE A 36 -2.77 -27.50 -47.13
N ASN A 37 -1.63 -27.35 -47.80
CA ASN A 37 -0.43 -26.81 -47.22
C ASN A 37 -0.66 -25.39 -46.70
N ALA A 38 -1.38 -24.55 -47.45
CA ALA A 38 -1.71 -23.21 -46.97
C ALA A 38 -2.55 -23.24 -45.67
N MET A 39 -3.49 -24.18 -45.51
CA MET A 39 -4.22 -24.31 -44.24
C MET A 39 -3.32 -24.80 -43.10
N GLN A 40 -2.44 -25.76 -43.40
CA GLN A 40 -1.50 -26.30 -42.43
C GLN A 40 -0.56 -25.20 -41.92
N GLU A 41 0.04 -24.41 -42.82
CA GLU A 41 0.96 -23.34 -42.46
C GLU A 41 0.27 -22.23 -41.64
N GLU A 42 -0.97 -21.85 -41.96
CA GLU A 42 -1.72 -20.87 -41.15
C GLU A 42 -1.95 -21.37 -39.72
N LEU A 43 -2.30 -22.65 -39.56
CA LEU A 43 -2.45 -23.27 -38.23
C LEU A 43 -1.10 -23.41 -37.52
N ALA A 44 -0.04 -23.76 -38.25
CA ALA A 44 1.31 -23.86 -37.73
C ALA A 44 1.81 -22.51 -37.22
N HIS A 45 1.58 -21.42 -37.97
CA HIS A 45 1.97 -20.08 -37.57
C HIS A 45 1.26 -19.59 -36.30
N ILE A 46 0.02 -20.02 -36.04
CA ILE A 46 -0.65 -19.75 -34.75
C ILE A 46 0.14 -20.40 -33.60
N VAL A 47 0.59 -21.65 -33.78
CA VAL A 47 1.38 -22.39 -32.78
C VAL A 47 2.73 -21.74 -32.54
N GLU A 48 3.44 -21.41 -33.61
CA GLU A 48 4.76 -20.78 -33.54
C GLU A 48 4.69 -19.37 -32.94
N SER A 49 3.64 -18.60 -33.25
CA SER A 49 3.42 -17.26 -32.67
C SER A 49 3.16 -17.31 -31.16
N ALA A 50 2.65 -18.43 -30.64
CA ALA A 50 2.55 -18.67 -29.20
C ALA A 50 3.90 -19.09 -28.56
N GLY A 51 4.99 -19.13 -29.35
CA GLY A 51 6.31 -19.59 -28.92
C GLY A 51 6.38 -21.10 -28.67
N LEU A 52 5.52 -21.89 -29.31
CA LEU A 52 5.55 -23.35 -29.26
C LEU A 52 6.24 -23.89 -30.52
N ALA A 53 7.03 -24.95 -30.37
CA ALA A 53 7.61 -25.66 -31.51
C ALA A 53 6.61 -26.70 -32.04
N LEU A 54 6.58 -26.88 -33.36
CA LEU A 54 5.73 -27.88 -34.01
C LEU A 54 6.19 -29.31 -33.66
N ASP A 55 5.30 -30.13 -33.11
CA ASP A 55 5.53 -31.53 -32.76
C ASP A 55 4.55 -32.45 -33.52
N ILE A 56 5.10 -33.40 -34.28
CA ILE A 56 4.30 -34.37 -35.03
C ILE A 56 3.46 -35.29 -34.13
N ASN A 57 3.86 -35.46 -32.86
CA ASN A 57 3.17 -36.33 -31.91
C ASN A 57 2.08 -35.60 -31.10
N ASP A 58 1.93 -34.28 -31.26
CA ASP A 58 0.96 -33.47 -30.52
C ASP A 58 -0.15 -32.95 -31.43
N MET A 59 -1.34 -33.54 -31.33
CA MET A 59 -2.53 -33.11 -32.08
C MET A 59 -3.31 -31.97 -31.38
N THR A 60 -2.78 -31.41 -30.29
CA THR A 60 -3.43 -30.36 -29.47
C THR A 60 -2.74 -29.00 -29.54
N GLN A 61 -1.74 -28.84 -30.41
CA GLN A 61 -0.88 -27.66 -30.43
C GLN A 61 -1.64 -26.35 -30.70
N VAL A 62 -2.58 -26.34 -31.64
CA VAL A 62 -3.41 -25.16 -31.92
C VAL A 62 -4.23 -24.76 -30.69
N LEU A 63 -4.76 -25.74 -29.95
CA LEU A 63 -5.48 -25.48 -28.70
C LEU A 63 -4.54 -24.88 -27.65
N LYS A 64 -3.37 -25.47 -27.44
CA LYS A 64 -2.34 -24.94 -26.51
C LYS A 64 -1.92 -23.52 -26.87
N ALA A 65 -1.78 -23.24 -28.16
CA ALA A 65 -1.43 -21.92 -28.68
C ALA A 65 -2.52 -20.88 -28.38
N ILE A 66 -3.78 -21.20 -28.68
CA ILE A 66 -4.92 -20.30 -28.37
C ILE A 66 -5.00 -20.05 -26.86
N GLN A 67 -4.83 -21.09 -26.04
CA GLN A 67 -4.83 -20.95 -24.58
C GLN A 67 -3.70 -20.05 -24.06
N LYS A 68 -2.56 -19.99 -24.74
CA LYS A 68 -1.41 -19.16 -24.37
C LYS A 68 -1.49 -17.74 -24.92
N LEU A 69 -2.07 -17.57 -26.11
CA LEU A 69 -2.26 -16.26 -26.75
C LEU A 69 -3.42 -15.47 -26.16
N THR A 70 -4.28 -16.10 -25.37
CA THR A 70 -5.46 -15.46 -24.79
C THR A 70 -5.45 -15.59 -23.27
N LEU A 71 -5.79 -14.50 -22.58
CA LEU A 71 -6.01 -14.56 -21.13
C LEU A 71 -7.27 -15.38 -20.86
N SER A 72 -7.19 -16.29 -19.89
CA SER A 72 -8.36 -16.99 -19.39
C SER A 72 -9.32 -15.98 -18.76
N ARG A 73 -10.61 -16.11 -19.04
CA ARG A 73 -11.63 -15.28 -18.38
C ARG A 73 -11.86 -15.65 -16.92
N ILE A 74 -11.30 -16.77 -16.48
CA ILE A 74 -11.44 -17.28 -15.11
C ILE A 74 -10.38 -16.63 -14.21
N ASN A 75 -9.11 -16.55 -14.64
CA ASN A 75 -8.01 -16.02 -13.82
C ASN A 75 -7.02 -15.15 -14.63
N PRO A 76 -7.45 -14.04 -15.26
CA PRO A 76 -6.61 -13.26 -16.18
C PRO A 76 -5.34 -12.69 -15.52
N PHE A 77 -5.38 -12.39 -14.22
CA PHE A 77 -4.19 -11.92 -13.48
C PHE A 77 -3.18 -13.02 -13.17
N ALA A 78 -3.63 -14.27 -13.05
CA ALA A 78 -2.73 -15.41 -12.91
C ALA A 78 -1.96 -15.65 -14.22
N ASP A 79 -2.63 -15.45 -15.35
CA ASP A 79 -2.02 -15.57 -16.68
C ASP A 79 -0.97 -14.46 -16.92
N ILE A 80 -1.30 -13.20 -16.59
CA ILE A 80 -0.33 -12.09 -16.62
C ILE A 80 0.89 -12.39 -15.73
N LYS A 81 0.67 -13.03 -14.57
CA LYS A 81 1.75 -13.44 -13.68
C LYS A 81 2.63 -14.54 -14.30
N SER A 82 2.05 -15.51 -15.01
CA SER A 82 2.84 -16.55 -15.69
C SER A 82 3.59 -16.05 -16.92
N ASP A 83 3.08 -15.01 -17.58
CA ASP A 83 3.78 -14.33 -18.69
C ASP A 83 5.01 -13.53 -18.22
N GLY A 84 5.14 -13.32 -16.91
CA GLY A 84 6.37 -12.85 -16.27
C GLY A 84 6.45 -11.33 -16.06
N ALA A 85 7.64 -10.88 -15.65
CA ALA A 85 7.84 -9.53 -15.10
C ALA A 85 7.49 -8.39 -16.08
N ALA A 86 7.76 -8.56 -17.38
CA ALA A 86 7.45 -7.54 -18.40
C ALA A 86 5.93 -7.36 -18.58
N ALA A 87 5.17 -8.46 -18.56
CA ALA A 87 3.71 -8.44 -18.63
C ALA A 87 3.11 -7.77 -17.38
N ILE A 88 3.62 -8.12 -16.19
CA ILE A 88 3.22 -7.47 -14.93
C ILE A 88 3.49 -5.96 -14.98
N SER A 89 4.69 -5.54 -15.39
CA SER A 89 5.04 -4.12 -15.49
C SER A 89 4.12 -3.36 -16.45
N THR A 90 3.78 -3.95 -17.59
CA THR A 90 2.88 -3.36 -18.59
C THR A 90 1.45 -3.27 -18.04
N ALA A 91 0.98 -4.31 -17.35
CA ALA A 91 -0.34 -4.31 -16.72
C ALA A 91 -0.46 -3.23 -15.64
N LEU A 92 0.55 -3.05 -14.79
CA LEU A 92 0.58 -1.96 -13.80
C LEU A 92 0.54 -0.59 -14.47
N ALA A 93 1.31 -0.38 -15.54
CA ALA A 93 1.32 0.87 -16.29
C ALA A 93 -0.02 1.17 -16.97
N ASN A 94 -0.67 0.17 -17.58
CA ASN A 94 -1.99 0.32 -18.20
C ASN A 94 -3.10 0.65 -17.20
N LEU A 95 -2.91 0.31 -15.92
CA LEU A 95 -3.82 0.64 -14.83
C LEU A 95 -3.42 1.93 -14.08
N ASP A 96 -2.40 2.64 -14.58
CA ASP A 96 -1.82 3.83 -13.95
C ASP A 96 -1.39 3.60 -12.49
N LEU A 97 -0.99 2.37 -12.15
CA LEU A 97 -0.52 2.02 -10.81
C LEU A 97 0.93 2.44 -10.61
N GLY A 98 1.13 3.42 -9.72
CA GLY A 98 2.45 3.93 -9.36
C GLY A 98 3.18 3.12 -8.27
N GLU A 99 4.33 3.64 -7.83
CA GLU A 99 5.21 2.99 -6.84
C GLU A 99 4.52 2.68 -5.51
N ALA A 100 3.59 3.53 -5.06
CA ALA A 100 2.87 3.32 -3.81
C ALA A 100 2.05 2.02 -3.82
N ALA A 101 1.45 1.65 -4.95
CA ALA A 101 0.65 0.43 -5.06
C ALA A 101 1.47 -0.87 -4.89
N LYS A 102 2.80 -0.77 -4.98
CA LYS A 102 3.75 -1.88 -4.82
C LYS A 102 4.36 -1.98 -3.42
N ARG A 103 4.05 -1.04 -2.53
CA ARG A 103 4.63 -0.97 -1.18
C ARG A 103 3.71 -1.63 -0.17
N ASP A 104 4.30 -2.37 0.76
CA ASP A 104 3.58 -2.92 1.91
C ASP A 104 3.16 -1.81 2.88
N VAL A 105 2.11 -2.09 3.66
CA VAL A 105 1.69 -1.24 4.79
C VAL A 105 2.45 -1.69 6.04
N GLY A 106 3.11 -0.76 6.73
CA GLY A 106 3.89 -1.08 7.93
C GLY A 106 4.76 0.08 8.43
N THR A 107 5.82 -0.23 9.16
CA THR A 107 6.73 0.74 9.79
C THR A 107 8.18 0.64 9.31
N GLY A 108 8.47 -0.27 8.37
CA GLY A 108 9.78 -0.49 7.78
C GLY A 108 10.13 0.51 6.68
N GLU A 109 11.38 0.48 6.24
CA GLU A 109 11.86 1.29 5.14
C GLU A 109 11.08 1.01 3.84
N ASN A 110 10.77 2.06 3.08
CA ASN A 110 10.01 1.98 1.82
C ASN A 110 8.58 1.42 1.95
N GLN A 111 7.99 1.41 3.16
CA GLN A 111 6.59 1.05 3.37
C GLN A 111 5.66 2.27 3.39
N ILE A 112 4.36 2.04 3.15
CA ILE A 112 3.30 3.01 3.45
C ILE A 112 3.05 2.97 4.96
N PRO A 113 3.00 4.12 5.67
CA PRO A 113 2.81 4.14 7.11
C PRO A 113 1.53 3.42 7.55
N ASP A 114 1.66 2.41 8.41
CA ASP A 114 0.52 1.82 9.10
C ASP A 114 0.01 2.77 10.17
N MET A 115 -1.25 3.20 10.04
CA MET A 115 -1.89 4.08 11.01
C MET A 115 -2.06 3.40 12.37
N ASN A 116 -2.18 2.07 12.42
CA ASN A 116 -2.30 1.32 13.69
C ASN A 116 -1.01 1.32 14.51
N ALA A 117 0.14 1.66 13.91
CA ALA A 117 1.40 1.79 14.63
C ALA A 117 1.44 3.05 15.52
N TRP A 118 0.53 4.01 15.31
CA TRP A 118 0.31 5.11 16.24
C TRP A 118 -0.58 4.65 17.39
N SER A 119 -0.10 4.80 18.62
CA SER A 119 -0.87 4.44 19.82
C SER A 119 -1.10 5.66 20.70
N HIS A 120 -2.27 5.74 21.34
CA HIS A 120 -2.59 6.83 22.26
C HIS A 120 -3.60 6.35 23.31
N SER A 121 -3.50 6.87 24.53
CA SER A 121 -4.46 6.57 25.59
C SER A 121 -4.38 7.61 26.72
N GLY A 122 -5.14 7.37 27.78
CA GLY A 122 -5.04 8.10 29.04
C GLY A 122 -6.19 9.09 29.31
N PRO A 123 -6.41 9.42 30.59
CA PRO A 123 -7.41 10.41 31.01
C PRO A 123 -6.95 11.84 30.68
N ALA A 124 -7.85 12.83 30.80
CA ALA A 124 -7.52 14.25 30.56
C ALA A 124 -6.38 14.80 31.45
N THR A 125 -6.10 14.18 32.59
CA THR A 125 -5.00 14.54 33.50
C THR A 125 -3.65 13.98 33.08
N GLY A 126 -3.61 13.03 32.14
CA GLY A 126 -2.40 12.41 31.63
C GLY A 126 -2.71 11.58 30.39
N ARG A 127 -2.63 12.19 29.22
CA ARG A 127 -2.74 11.56 27.91
C ARG A 127 -1.36 11.36 27.30
N TRP A 128 -1.28 10.43 26.37
CA TRP A 128 -0.07 10.21 25.61
C TRP A 128 -0.39 9.80 24.17
N ARG A 129 0.56 10.03 23.28
CA ARG A 129 0.66 9.41 21.97
C ARG A 129 2.07 8.89 21.74
N LYS A 130 2.20 7.76 21.06
CA LYS A 130 3.45 7.16 20.63
C LYS A 130 3.42 6.96 19.12
N SER A 131 4.43 7.46 18.43
CA SER A 131 4.59 7.30 16.99
C SER A 131 5.38 6.04 16.64
N PRO A 132 5.32 5.59 15.37
CA PRO A 132 5.97 4.35 14.93
C PRO A 132 7.51 4.34 15.09
N ASP A 133 8.14 5.51 15.09
CA ASP A 133 9.57 5.69 15.34
C ASP A 133 9.94 5.56 16.83
N GLY A 134 8.96 5.29 17.69
CA GLY A 134 9.12 5.11 19.12
C GLY A 134 9.02 6.40 19.93
N LEU A 135 8.94 7.56 19.29
CA LEU A 135 8.78 8.84 19.99
C LEU A 135 7.46 8.86 20.76
N ILE A 136 7.51 9.34 21.98
CA ILE A 136 6.40 9.49 22.90
C ILE A 136 6.19 10.98 23.19
N GLU A 137 4.95 11.42 23.15
CA GLU A 137 4.52 12.71 23.68
C GLU A 137 3.45 12.46 24.74
N GLN A 138 3.59 13.11 25.90
CA GLN A 138 2.65 12.99 27.01
C GLN A 138 2.27 14.37 27.51
N TRP A 139 1.00 14.55 27.90
CA TRP A 139 0.51 15.83 28.38
C TRP A 139 -0.66 15.66 29.32
N GLY A 140 -0.90 16.67 30.13
CA GLY A 140 -1.98 16.60 31.10
C GLY A 140 -2.08 17.84 31.95
N SER A 141 -2.72 17.68 33.11
CA SER A 141 -2.76 18.70 34.13
C SER A 141 -2.43 18.09 35.48
N ALA A 142 -1.81 18.90 36.33
CA ALA A 142 -1.39 18.48 37.66
C ALA A 142 -1.83 19.53 38.69
N GLY A 143 -2.09 19.04 39.89
CA GLY A 143 -2.43 19.87 41.05
C GLY A 143 -1.28 19.95 42.03
N ILE A 144 -1.33 20.98 42.87
CA ILE A 144 -0.39 21.18 43.95
C ILE A 144 -0.67 20.16 45.05
N SER A 145 0.37 19.44 45.48
CA SER A 145 0.28 18.32 46.43
C SER A 145 0.44 18.74 47.89
N ASP A 146 0.94 19.94 48.17
CA ASP A 146 1.14 20.41 49.54
C ASP A 146 1.08 21.94 49.70
N ALA A 147 1.21 22.41 50.95
CA ALA A 147 1.20 23.83 51.29
C ALA A 147 2.44 24.61 50.81
N TYR A 148 3.46 23.92 50.28
CA TYR A 148 4.70 24.53 49.83
C TYR A 148 4.74 24.71 48.30
N GLY A 149 3.65 24.40 47.61
CA GLY A 149 3.56 24.58 46.16
C GLY A 149 4.21 23.43 45.40
N ASN A 150 4.58 22.33 46.06
CA ASN A 150 5.15 21.18 45.36
C ASN A 150 4.06 20.46 44.58
N ALA A 151 4.42 19.86 43.45
CA ALA A 151 3.59 18.95 42.69
C ALA A 151 4.43 17.79 42.16
N ALA A 152 3.81 16.62 42.08
CA ALA A 152 4.41 15.43 41.50
C ALA A 152 3.53 14.94 40.34
N VAL A 153 4.16 14.63 39.21
CA VAL A 153 3.49 14.12 38.01
C VAL A 153 4.08 12.77 37.66
N THR A 154 3.20 11.77 37.57
CA THR A 154 3.55 10.46 37.00
C THR A 154 3.16 10.45 35.53
N PHE A 155 4.10 10.07 34.67
CA PHE A 155 3.82 9.90 33.26
C PHE A 155 2.90 8.69 33.02
N PRO A 156 1.87 8.81 32.17
CA PRO A 156 0.99 7.70 31.80
C PRO A 156 1.72 6.44 31.30
N ILE A 157 2.81 6.62 30.56
CA ILE A 157 3.73 5.56 30.16
C ILE A 157 5.16 6.00 30.45
N ALA A 158 6.04 5.05 30.77
CA ALA A 158 7.45 5.36 30.97
C ALA A 158 8.11 5.65 29.61
N PHE A 159 8.93 6.68 29.58
CA PHE A 159 9.96 6.85 28.55
C PHE A 159 11.07 5.80 28.77
N SER A 160 11.83 5.48 27.72
CA SER A 160 13.08 4.72 27.78
C SER A 160 14.20 5.48 28.52
N SER A 161 14.18 6.81 28.50
CA SER A 161 15.10 7.71 29.21
C SER A 161 14.36 8.93 29.77
N GLU A 162 15.04 9.83 30.48
CA GLU A 162 14.40 11.10 30.86
C GLU A 162 13.90 11.84 29.61
N PRO A 163 12.74 12.51 29.67
CA PRO A 163 12.20 13.21 28.51
C PRO A 163 13.16 14.31 28.04
N ASP A 164 13.17 14.58 26.75
CA ASP A 164 14.00 15.62 26.13
C ASP A 164 13.69 17.01 26.72
N PHE A 165 12.43 17.24 27.12
CA PHE A 165 12.00 18.45 27.79
C PHE A 165 10.66 18.29 28.53
N VAL A 166 10.40 19.23 29.44
CA VAL A 166 9.10 19.44 30.10
C VAL A 166 8.69 20.90 29.92
N LEU A 167 7.47 21.13 29.44
CA LEU A 167 6.85 22.44 29.30
C LEU A 167 5.68 22.58 30.27
N PHE A 168 5.50 23.79 30.78
CA PHE A 168 4.45 24.12 31.73
C PHE A 168 3.54 25.23 31.20
N GLY A 169 2.26 25.12 31.51
CA GLY A 169 1.26 26.16 31.27
C GLY A 169 0.50 26.48 32.56
N PRO A 170 0.64 27.67 33.14
CA PRO A 170 -0.13 28.05 34.33
C PRO A 170 -1.64 27.94 34.10
N ARG A 171 -2.39 27.43 35.08
CA ARG A 171 -3.83 27.25 34.98
C ARG A 171 -4.54 27.79 36.22
N ASN A 172 -5.21 28.93 36.04
CA ASN A 172 -6.00 29.58 37.09
C ASN A 172 -7.50 29.38 36.83
N VAL A 173 -8.28 29.19 37.89
CA VAL A 173 -9.74 29.03 37.82
C VAL A 173 -10.46 30.36 37.56
N THR A 174 -9.79 31.47 37.86
CA THR A 174 -10.23 32.85 37.65
C THR A 174 -9.14 33.65 36.94
N ALA A 175 -9.46 34.87 36.51
CA ALA A 175 -8.46 35.78 35.95
C ALA A 175 -7.32 36.00 36.97
N PRO A 176 -6.06 35.73 36.59
CA PRO A 176 -4.95 35.77 37.53
C PRO A 176 -4.65 37.20 37.97
N THR A 177 -4.56 37.42 39.27
CA THR A 177 -4.05 38.67 39.87
C THR A 177 -2.58 38.58 40.25
N ARG A 178 -1.97 37.41 40.03
CA ARG A 178 -0.57 37.08 40.39
C ARG A 178 0.09 36.38 39.22
N MET A 179 1.41 36.52 39.10
CA MET A 179 2.19 35.79 38.10
C MET A 179 2.58 34.41 38.65
N THR A 180 2.09 33.36 38.02
CA THR A 180 2.41 31.97 38.40
C THR A 180 3.64 31.49 37.63
N SER A 181 4.64 30.98 38.35
CA SER A 181 5.85 30.35 37.81
C SER A 181 5.91 28.90 38.26
N ILE A 182 6.23 27.99 37.34
CA ILE A 182 6.38 26.56 37.61
C ILE A 182 7.81 26.18 37.29
N VAL A 183 8.51 25.62 38.28
CA VAL A 183 9.95 25.32 38.21
C VAL A 183 10.14 23.82 38.39
N LEU A 184 10.70 23.15 37.39
CA LEU A 184 11.06 21.74 37.43
C LEU A 184 12.17 21.51 38.46
N ASP A 185 12.08 20.41 39.22
CA ASP A 185 13.20 19.88 40.00
C ASP A 185 13.90 18.78 39.20
N GLU A 186 14.96 19.17 38.49
CA GLU A 186 15.75 18.26 37.63
C GLU A 186 16.34 17.08 38.42
N SER A 187 16.63 17.26 39.72
CA SER A 187 17.16 16.17 40.54
C SER A 187 16.18 15.00 40.70
N GLN A 188 14.89 15.26 40.48
CA GLN A 188 13.78 14.32 40.57
C GLN A 188 13.11 14.04 39.23
N LEU A 189 13.64 14.57 38.12
CA LEU A 189 13.20 14.18 36.79
C LEU A 189 13.59 12.72 36.54
N ARG A 190 12.63 11.89 36.13
CA ARG A 190 12.84 10.49 35.79
C ARG A 190 12.08 10.17 34.50
N ASN A 191 12.38 9.03 33.90
CA ASN A 191 11.63 8.52 32.77
C ASN A 191 10.16 8.17 33.09
N THR A 192 9.77 8.13 34.36
CA THR A 192 8.42 7.82 34.85
C THR A 192 7.65 9.04 35.38
N GLY A 193 8.29 10.20 35.49
CA GLY A 193 7.64 11.39 36.02
C GLY A 193 8.61 12.48 36.42
N PHE A 194 8.08 13.53 37.02
CA PHE A 194 8.86 14.64 37.56
C PHE A 194 8.21 15.23 38.80
N THR A 195 9.00 16.00 39.55
CA THR A 195 8.47 16.92 40.54
C THR A 195 8.77 18.35 40.12
N CYS A 196 7.91 19.28 40.54
CA CYS A 196 8.10 20.69 40.31
C CYS A 196 7.56 21.48 41.49
N ARG A 197 7.92 22.77 41.55
CA ARG A 197 7.34 23.72 42.49
C ARG A 197 6.67 24.86 41.76
N CYS A 198 5.48 25.22 42.22
CA CYS A 198 4.67 26.30 41.68
C CYS A 198 4.62 27.48 42.66
N PHE A 199 4.86 28.67 42.14
CA PHE A 199 4.97 29.91 42.92
C PHE A 199 4.10 31.01 42.32
N ASP A 200 3.44 31.79 43.16
CA ASP A 200 2.74 33.00 42.76
C ASP A 200 3.51 34.25 43.22
N HIS A 201 3.69 35.17 42.28
CA HIS A 201 4.41 36.41 42.47
C HIS A 201 3.47 37.60 42.38
N LEU A 202 3.50 38.47 43.39
CA LEU A 202 2.79 39.75 43.41
C LEU A 202 3.56 40.75 44.25
N ASP A 203 3.79 41.96 43.74
CA ASP A 203 4.40 43.08 44.47
C ASP A 203 5.69 42.73 45.24
N GLY A 204 6.56 41.92 44.62
CA GLY A 204 7.84 41.49 45.21
C GLY A 204 7.74 40.34 46.23
N SER A 205 6.54 39.80 46.46
CA SER A 205 6.32 38.63 47.32
C SER A 205 6.16 37.35 46.50
N THR A 206 6.91 36.31 46.88
CA THR A 206 6.78 34.95 46.35
C THR A 206 6.11 34.07 47.39
N THR A 207 4.97 33.49 47.04
CA THR A 207 4.29 32.50 47.89
C THR A 207 4.08 31.21 47.13
N PRO A 208 3.98 30.05 47.81
CA PRO A 208 3.46 28.83 47.21
C PRO A 208 2.16 29.09 46.46
N SER A 209 2.08 28.63 45.21
CA SER A 209 0.83 28.68 44.46
C SER A 209 -0.10 27.55 44.89
N THR A 210 -1.40 27.78 44.79
CA THR A 210 -2.45 26.75 44.91
C THR A 210 -3.09 26.42 43.56
N SER A 211 -2.67 27.09 42.50
CA SER A 211 -3.20 26.91 41.15
C SER A 211 -2.62 25.69 40.47
N ASN A 212 -3.48 24.94 39.79
CA ASN A 212 -3.08 23.82 38.96
C ASN A 212 -2.26 24.31 37.75
N PHE A 213 -1.68 23.38 37.01
CA PHE A 213 -0.98 23.69 35.77
C PHE A 213 -1.19 22.60 34.72
N TYR A 214 -1.00 22.97 33.45
CA TYR A 214 -0.82 22.05 32.35
C TYR A 214 0.66 21.69 32.20
N TRP A 215 0.91 20.47 31.76
CA TRP A 215 2.24 20.01 31.43
C TRP A 215 2.23 19.28 30.08
N TYR A 216 3.35 19.35 29.38
CA TYR A 216 3.61 18.60 28.16
C TYR A 216 5.08 18.17 28.15
N CYS A 217 5.36 16.93 27.80
CA CYS A 217 6.71 16.40 27.65
C CYS A 217 6.82 15.50 26.42
N ARG A 218 8.05 15.35 25.93
CA ARG A 218 8.38 14.56 24.76
C ARG A 218 9.69 13.80 25.01
N GLY A 219 9.81 12.60 24.48
CA GLY A 219 10.99 11.75 24.60
C GLY A 219 10.77 10.40 23.91
N TYR A 220 11.60 9.40 24.20
CA TYR A 220 11.49 8.02 23.72
C TYR A 220 11.36 7.08 24.90
#